data_AF-A0A1H7CWJ2-F1
#
_entry.id   AF-A0A1H7CWJ2-F1
#
_cell.length_a   1.000
_cell.length_b   1.000
_cell.length_c   1.000
_cell.angle_alpha   90.00
_cell.angle_beta   90.00
_cell.angle_gamma   90.00
#
_symmetry.space_group_name_H-M   'P 1'
#
loop_
_entity.id
_entity.type
_entity.pdbx_description
1 polymer ?
#
loop_
_entity_poly.entity_id
_entity_poly.type
_entity_poly.pdbx_seq_one_letter_code
_entity_poly.pdbx_strand_id
1 'polypeptide(L)'
;MSWTQDFNAARKDAKTLSDIEDFGALVKLADTVGRDLKGGDVSSRQLRVLLSETTAGVSRIRRGRTLGLAQDQPNAAQQDRAARREAALLNIGLIYNAGREKNGGASIGQLADLMNAMTAHVGGFEDFKVLRKFSEAVMAYFKFHGGK
;
A
#
# COMPACT_ATOMS: atom_id res chain seq x y z
N MET A 1 -6.42 19.30 0.53
CA MET A 1 -6.93 18.03 -0.04
C MET A 1 -6.26 16.89 0.69
N SER A 2 -6.98 15.81 0.99
CA SER A 2 -6.38 14.61 1.58
C SER A 2 -5.83 13.70 0.48
N TRP A 3 -4.77 12.94 0.75
CA TRP A 3 -4.20 12.02 -0.24
C TRP A 3 -5.21 11.01 -0.77
N THR A 4 -6.22 10.64 0.03
CA THR A 4 -7.34 9.79 -0.39
C THR A 4 -8.21 10.45 -1.46
N GLN A 5 -8.42 11.77 -1.41
CA GLN A 5 -9.11 12.50 -2.46
C GLN A 5 -8.31 12.50 -3.76
N ASP A 6 -7.00 12.72 -3.68
CA ASP A 6 -6.10 12.69 -4.83
C ASP A 6 -6.04 11.29 -5.46
N PHE A 7 -6.02 10.24 -4.64
CA PHE A 7 -6.14 8.85 -5.12
C PHE A 7 -7.46 8.61 -5.84
N ASN A 8 -8.59 9.05 -5.27
CA ASN A 8 -9.90 8.88 -5.92
C ASN A 8 -9.99 9.65 -7.24
N ALA A 9 -9.39 10.84 -7.32
CA ALA A 9 -9.30 11.61 -8.55
C ALA A 9 -8.42 10.92 -9.61
N ALA A 10 -7.30 10.32 -9.20
CA ALA A 10 -6.44 9.54 -10.09
C ALA A 10 -7.12 8.24 -10.57
N ARG A 11 -7.85 7.56 -9.69
CA ARG A 11 -8.57 6.31 -10.00
C ARG A 11 -9.73 6.51 -10.97
N LYS A 12 -10.46 7.63 -10.85
CA LYS A 12 -11.71 7.86 -11.59
C LYS A 12 -12.66 6.66 -11.41
N ASP A 13 -13.05 6.01 -12.51
CA ASP A 13 -13.98 4.88 -12.55
C ASP A 13 -13.30 3.51 -12.58
N ALA A 14 -11.97 3.43 -12.44
CA ALA A 14 -11.24 2.18 -12.45
C ALA A 14 -11.72 1.24 -11.33
N LYS A 15 -12.10 0.00 -11.68
CA LYS A 15 -12.68 -0.96 -10.71
C LYS A 15 -11.62 -1.49 -9.77
N THR A 16 -10.43 -1.75 -10.29
CA THR A 16 -9.28 -2.26 -9.55
C THR A 16 -8.06 -1.34 -9.70
N LEU A 17 -6.99 -1.59 -8.94
CA LEU A 17 -5.77 -0.78 -9.01
C LEU A 17 -5.03 -0.93 -10.35
N SER A 18 -5.08 -2.11 -10.97
CA SER A 18 -4.46 -2.37 -12.27
C SER A 18 -5.22 -1.80 -13.46
N ASP A 19 -6.51 -1.46 -13.26
CA ASP A 19 -7.34 -0.77 -14.27
C ASP A 19 -7.07 0.75 -14.36
N ILE A 20 -6.21 1.30 -13.49
CA ILE A 20 -5.90 2.73 -13.49
C ILE A 20 -5.03 3.06 -14.71
N GLU A 21 -5.59 3.82 -15.65
CA GLU A 21 -4.91 4.15 -16.92
C GLU A 21 -3.68 5.06 -16.72
N ASP A 22 -3.77 6.07 -15.86
CA ASP A 22 -2.70 7.03 -15.61
C ASP A 22 -1.88 6.65 -14.36
N PHE A 23 -0.92 5.75 -14.54
CA PHE A 23 0.07 5.45 -13.50
C PHE A 23 0.94 6.66 -13.14
N GLY A 24 1.06 7.66 -14.02
CA GLY A 24 1.78 8.90 -13.73
C GLY A 24 1.13 9.68 -12.58
N ALA A 25 -0.20 9.66 -12.48
CA ALA A 25 -0.92 10.24 -11.35
C ALA A 25 -0.60 9.53 -10.03
N LEU A 26 -0.50 8.20 -10.03
CA LEU A 26 -0.09 7.44 -8.84
C LEU A 26 1.35 7.72 -8.43
N VAL A 27 2.26 7.91 -9.38
CA VAL A 27 3.66 8.28 -9.09
C VAL A 27 3.73 9.68 -8.47
N LYS A 28 2.99 10.66 -9.01
CA LYS A 28 2.91 12.02 -8.43
C LYS A 28 2.29 12.03 -7.04
N LEU A 29 1.28 11.19 -6.82
CA LEU A 29 0.70 10.99 -5.50
C LEU A 29 1.73 10.41 -4.53
N ALA A 30 2.49 9.39 -4.95
CA ALA A 30 3.54 8.80 -4.13
C ALA A 30 4.63 9.81 -3.75
N ASP A 31 5.01 10.70 -4.68
CA ASP A 31 5.94 11.82 -4.41
C ASP A 31 5.39 12.78 -3.36
N THR A 32 4.14 13.22 -3.54
CA THR A 32 3.46 14.12 -2.60
C THR A 32 3.39 13.51 -1.21
N VAL A 33 2.95 12.25 -1.11
CA VAL A 33 2.90 11.51 0.16
C VAL A 33 4.29 11.40 0.78
N GLY A 34 5.32 11.02 0.01
CA GLY A 34 6.69 10.89 0.50
C GLY A 34 7.25 12.20 1.06
N ARG A 35 7.01 13.32 0.36
CA ARG A 35 7.42 14.66 0.79
C ARG A 35 6.70 15.09 2.07
N ASP A 36 5.39 14.90 2.12
CA ASP A 36 4.57 15.32 3.24
C ASP A 36 4.85 14.48 4.50
N LEU A 37 5.09 13.17 4.35
CA LEU A 37 5.54 12.30 5.44
C LEU A 37 6.87 12.78 6.04
N LYS A 38 7.81 13.22 5.19
CA LYS A 38 9.06 13.83 5.66
C LYS A 38 8.79 15.14 6.41
N GLY A 39 7.82 15.95 5.96
CA GLY A 39 7.41 17.17 6.63
C GLY A 39 6.68 16.94 7.96
N GLY A 40 6.04 15.78 8.13
CA GLY A 40 5.25 15.40 9.30
C GLY A 40 6.03 14.63 10.38
N ASP A 41 7.37 14.72 10.41
CA ASP A 41 8.24 14.03 11.37
C ASP A 41 8.06 12.50 11.43
N VAL A 42 7.64 11.89 10.31
CA VAL A 42 7.57 10.43 10.20
C VAL A 42 8.97 9.85 10.01
N SER A 43 9.27 8.78 10.73
CA SER A 43 10.52 8.03 10.64
C SER A 43 10.44 6.90 9.62
N SER A 44 11.59 6.52 9.05
CA SER A 44 11.69 5.33 8.19
C SER A 44 11.22 4.06 8.88
N ARG A 45 11.36 3.97 10.20
CA ARG A 45 10.94 2.79 10.96
C ARG A 45 9.43 2.61 10.86
N GLN A 46 8.67 3.70 10.95
CA GLN A 46 7.21 3.68 10.83
C GLN A 46 6.79 3.27 9.41
N LEU A 47 7.46 3.80 8.38
CA LEU A 47 7.16 3.47 6.98
C LEU A 47 7.64 2.08 6.56
N ARG A 48 8.67 1.53 7.21
CA ARG A 48 9.22 0.21 6.87
C ARG A 48 8.19 -0.91 7.02
N VAL A 49 7.24 -0.77 7.93
CA VAL A 49 6.16 -1.75 8.10
C VAL A 49 5.36 -1.89 6.80
N LEU A 50 4.95 -0.77 6.20
CA LEU A 50 4.20 -0.75 4.95
C LEU A 50 4.94 -1.48 3.82
N LEU A 51 6.21 -1.14 3.61
CA LEU A 51 7.02 -1.77 2.56
C LEU A 51 7.29 -3.26 2.84
N SER A 52 7.54 -3.61 4.11
CA SER A 52 7.85 -4.99 4.49
C SER A 52 6.62 -5.89 4.32
N GLU A 53 5.44 -5.43 4.75
CA GLU A 53 4.21 -6.22 4.65
C GLU A 53 3.74 -6.39 3.20
N THR A 54 3.81 -5.34 2.39
CA THR A 54 3.47 -5.46 0.96
C THR A 54 4.47 -6.35 0.21
N THR A 55 5.76 -6.27 0.51
CA THR A 55 6.79 -7.14 -0.09
C THR A 55 6.62 -8.59 0.35
N ALA A 56 6.39 -8.83 1.64
CA ALA A 56 6.13 -10.16 2.17
C ALA A 56 4.83 -10.75 1.62
N GLY A 57 3.78 -9.93 1.50
CA GLY A 57 2.48 -10.30 0.94
C GLY A 57 2.61 -10.86 -0.48
N VAL A 58 3.38 -10.21 -1.36
CA VAL A 58 3.65 -10.72 -2.72
C VAL A 58 4.23 -12.14 -2.68
N SER A 59 5.18 -12.38 -1.79
CA SER A 59 5.80 -13.71 -1.60
C SER A 59 4.81 -14.74 -1.04
N ARG A 60 3.99 -14.34 -0.06
CA ARG A 60 2.97 -15.21 0.57
C ARG A 60 1.87 -15.60 -0.43
N ILE A 61 1.40 -14.66 -1.26
CA ILE A 61 0.42 -14.89 -2.32
C ILE A 61 0.97 -15.85 -3.36
N ARG A 62 2.17 -15.56 -3.89
CA ARG A 62 2.81 -16.37 -4.94
C ARG A 62 3.02 -17.83 -4.52
N ARG A 63 3.26 -18.08 -3.24
CA ARG A 63 3.51 -19.41 -2.66
C ARG A 63 2.29 -20.02 -1.95
N GLY A 64 1.11 -19.40 -2.03
CA GLY A 64 -0.12 -19.92 -1.40
C GLY A 64 -0.13 -19.93 0.13
N ARG A 65 0.87 -19.32 0.78
CA ARG A 65 1.05 -19.35 2.23
C ARG A 65 -0.05 -18.60 2.96
N THR A 66 -0.57 -17.53 2.37
CA THR A 66 -1.72 -16.76 2.89
C THR A 66 -2.96 -17.63 3.10
N LEU A 67 -3.12 -18.68 2.30
CA LEU A 67 -4.27 -19.57 2.34
C LEU A 67 -3.96 -20.91 3.00
N GLY A 68 -2.73 -21.12 3.50
CA GLY A 68 -2.32 -22.40 4.09
C GLY A 68 -2.22 -23.53 3.07
N LEU A 69 -1.99 -23.23 1.80
CA LEU A 69 -1.88 -24.24 0.75
C LEU A 69 -0.50 -24.92 0.82
N ALA A 70 -0.48 -26.25 0.77
CA ALA A 70 0.74 -27.04 0.61
C ALA A 70 1.11 -27.15 -0.89
N GLN A 71 1.16 -26.02 -1.59
CA GLN A 71 1.44 -25.96 -3.03
C GLN A 71 2.45 -24.85 -3.33
N ASP A 72 3.50 -25.18 -4.08
CA ASP A 72 4.55 -24.23 -4.45
C ASP A 72 4.10 -23.20 -5.49
N GLN A 73 3.06 -23.53 -6.27
CA GLN A 73 2.51 -22.67 -7.33
C GLN A 73 0.97 -22.77 -7.34
N PRO A 74 0.28 -21.94 -6.53
CA PRO A 74 -1.17 -21.82 -6.59
C PRO A 74 -1.61 -21.26 -7.95
N ASN A 75 -2.82 -21.62 -8.38
CA ASN A 75 -3.43 -21.08 -9.59
C ASN A 75 -3.87 -19.61 -9.41
N ALA A 76 -4.23 -18.97 -10.53
CA ALA A 76 -4.61 -17.55 -10.55
C ALA A 76 -5.75 -17.22 -9.57
N ALA A 77 -6.83 -18.01 -9.55
CA ALA A 77 -7.96 -17.77 -8.65
C ALA A 77 -7.57 -17.88 -7.16
N GLN A 78 -6.67 -18.80 -6.82
CA GLN A 78 -6.12 -18.92 -5.47
C GLN A 78 -5.23 -17.71 -5.12
N GLN A 79 -4.41 -17.24 -6.07
CA GLN A 79 -3.59 -16.04 -5.88
C GLN A 79 -4.46 -14.78 -5.72
N ASP A 80 -5.55 -14.65 -6.46
CA ASP A 80 -6.47 -13.50 -6.34
C ASP A 80 -7.22 -13.51 -5.01
N ARG A 81 -7.63 -14.69 -4.54
CA ARG A 81 -8.22 -14.85 -3.20
C ARG A 81 -7.19 -14.51 -2.12
N ALA A 82 -5.95 -14.96 -2.28
CA ALA A 82 -4.86 -14.64 -1.36
C ALA A 82 -4.55 -13.14 -1.36
N ALA A 83 -4.54 -12.49 -2.52
CA ALA A 83 -4.30 -11.05 -2.67
C ALA A 83 -5.34 -10.21 -1.92
N ARG A 84 -6.62 -10.53 -2.09
CA ARG A 84 -7.71 -9.90 -1.33
C ARG A 84 -7.54 -10.08 0.19
N ARG A 85 -7.13 -11.27 0.63
CA ARG A 85 -6.87 -11.54 2.06
C ARG A 85 -5.65 -10.77 2.59
N GLU A 86 -4.54 -10.74 1.86
CA GLU A 86 -3.36 -9.95 2.25
C GLU A 86 -3.67 -8.45 2.30
N ALA A 87 -4.47 -7.93 1.36
CA ALA A 87 -4.87 -6.52 1.37
C ALA A 87 -5.66 -6.17 2.64
N ALA A 88 -6.60 -7.03 3.05
CA ALA A 88 -7.35 -6.85 4.29
C ALA A 88 -6.43 -6.94 5.54
N LEU A 89 -5.49 -7.89 5.57
CA LEU A 89 -4.53 -8.05 6.67
C LEU A 89 -3.58 -6.85 6.78
N LEU A 90 -3.10 -6.34 5.65
CA LEU A 90 -2.27 -5.14 5.58
C LEU A 90 -2.99 -3.96 6.21
N ASN A 91 -4.26 -3.74 5.86
CA ASN A 91 -5.05 -2.63 6.38
C ASN A 91 -5.19 -2.68 7.92
N ILE A 92 -5.48 -3.86 8.48
CA ILE A 92 -5.53 -4.08 9.93
C ILE A 92 -4.19 -3.70 10.57
N GLY A 93 -3.08 -4.16 9.99
CA GLY A 93 -1.74 -3.85 10.48
C GLY A 93 -1.44 -2.35 10.44
N LEU A 94 -1.83 -1.65 9.36
CA LEU A 94 -1.59 -0.21 9.22
C LEU A 94 -2.39 0.61 10.22
N ILE A 95 -3.68 0.32 10.40
CA ILE A 95 -4.52 1.02 11.39
C ILE A 95 -3.98 0.82 12.81
N TYR A 96 -3.58 -0.42 13.15
CA TYR A 96 -3.01 -0.71 14.46
C TYR A 96 -1.71 0.05 14.71
N ASN A 97 -0.82 0.11 13.72
CA ASN A 97 0.41 0.90 13.84
C ASN A 97 0.09 2.38 13.96
N ALA A 98 -0.81 2.91 13.14
CA ALA A 98 -1.21 4.31 13.18
C ALA A 98 -1.74 4.74 14.55
N GLY A 99 -2.57 3.91 15.19
CA GLY A 99 -3.10 4.17 16.53
C GLY A 99 -2.06 4.12 17.66
N ARG A 100 -0.87 3.56 17.42
CA ARG A 100 0.21 3.44 18.42
C ARG A 100 1.28 4.51 18.32
N GLU A 101 1.35 5.23 17.21
CA GLU A 101 2.41 6.21 16.98
C GLU A 101 2.16 7.51 17.74
N LYS A 102 3.18 7.97 18.48
CA LYS A 102 3.13 9.22 19.25
C LYS A 102 3.58 10.43 18.44
N ASN A 103 4.41 10.21 17.41
CA ASN A 103 4.99 11.26 16.56
C ASN A 103 4.52 11.07 15.12
N GLY A 104 4.23 12.18 14.43
CA GLY A 104 3.73 12.15 13.05
C GLY A 104 2.35 11.49 12.90
N GLY A 105 1.58 11.41 13.99
CA GLY A 105 0.31 10.67 14.05
C GLY A 105 -0.71 11.14 13.03
N ALA A 106 -0.75 12.44 12.71
CA ALA A 106 -1.64 12.97 11.66
C ALA A 106 -1.26 12.45 10.27
N SER A 107 0.02 12.51 9.89
CA SER A 107 0.51 12.04 8.59
C SER A 107 0.45 10.51 8.46
N ILE A 108 0.71 9.78 9.54
CA ILE A 108 0.52 8.32 9.59
C ILE A 108 -0.96 7.95 9.51
N GLY A 109 -1.85 8.72 10.14
CA GLY A 109 -3.30 8.56 10.00
C GLY A 109 -3.76 8.74 8.55
N GLN A 110 -3.31 9.82 7.90
CA GLN A 110 -3.59 10.04 6.47
C GLN A 110 -3.03 8.93 5.58
N LEU A 111 -1.85 8.38 5.92
CA LEU A 111 -1.28 7.25 5.20
C LEU A 111 -2.16 6.00 5.38
N ALA A 112 -2.63 5.73 6.60
CA ALA A 112 -3.52 4.62 6.88
C ALA A 112 -4.85 4.76 6.12
N ASP A 113 -5.43 5.96 6.08
CA ASP A 113 -6.66 6.24 5.33
C ASP A 113 -6.47 6.05 3.81
N LEU A 114 -5.35 6.51 3.26
CA LEU A 114 -5.00 6.29 1.86
C LEU A 114 -4.84 4.80 1.56
N MET A 115 -4.09 4.08 2.39
CA MET A 115 -3.86 2.65 2.19
C MET A 115 -5.13 1.81 2.37
N ASN A 116 -6.04 2.22 3.26
CA ASN A 116 -7.37 1.64 3.39
C ASN A 116 -8.16 1.81 2.08
N ALA A 117 -8.16 3.02 1.50
CA ALA A 117 -8.82 3.27 0.22
C ALA A 117 -8.20 2.43 -0.91
N MET A 118 -6.87 2.34 -0.99
CA MET A 118 -6.20 1.55 -2.03
C MET A 118 -6.46 0.04 -1.87
N THR A 119 -6.39 -0.49 -0.65
CA THR A 119 -6.59 -1.93 -0.38
C THR A 119 -8.01 -2.40 -0.69
N ALA A 120 -9.01 -1.52 -0.58
CA ALA A 120 -10.39 -1.79 -0.99
C ALA A 120 -10.55 -2.08 -2.49
N HIS A 121 -9.60 -1.65 -3.32
CA HIS A 121 -9.60 -1.83 -4.78
C HIS A 121 -8.65 -2.95 -5.26
N VAL A 122 -8.17 -3.80 -4.36
CA VAL A 122 -7.42 -5.00 -4.73
C VAL A 122 -8.41 -6.10 -5.13
N GLY A 123 -8.56 -6.35 -6.44
CA GLY A 123 -9.37 -7.42 -7.00
C GLY A 123 -8.60 -8.74 -7.14
N GLY A 124 -7.30 -8.66 -7.42
CA GLY A 124 -6.44 -9.83 -7.63
C GLY A 124 -4.96 -9.57 -7.39
N PHE A 125 -4.12 -10.52 -7.81
CA PHE A 125 -2.69 -10.47 -7.55
C PHE A 125 -1.97 -9.33 -8.29
N GLU A 126 -2.42 -8.99 -9.50
CA GLU A 126 -1.89 -7.85 -10.25
C GLU A 126 -2.06 -6.52 -9.48
N ASP A 127 -3.25 -6.30 -8.91
CA ASP A 127 -3.53 -5.12 -8.09
C ASP A 127 -2.65 -5.05 -6.84
N PHE A 128 -2.41 -6.20 -6.21
CA PHE A 128 -1.52 -6.25 -5.04
C PHE A 128 -0.08 -5.91 -5.41
N LYS A 129 0.37 -6.23 -6.64
CA LYS A 129 1.68 -5.78 -7.15
C LYS A 129 1.71 -4.27 -7.38
N VAL A 130 0.62 -3.68 -7.90
CA VAL A 130 0.48 -2.21 -8.02
C VAL A 130 0.59 -1.56 -6.64
N LEU A 131 -0.14 -2.08 -5.64
CA LEU A 131 -0.08 -1.59 -4.25
C LEU A 131 1.34 -1.65 -3.66
N ARG A 132 2.05 -2.76 -3.89
CA ARG A 132 3.44 -2.93 -3.47
C ARG A 132 4.37 -1.93 -4.16
N LYS A 133 4.17 -1.65 -5.46
CA LYS A 133 4.97 -0.67 -6.20
C LYS A 133 4.68 0.77 -5.78
N PHE A 134 3.44 1.10 -5.48
CA PHE A 134 3.09 2.39 -4.88
C PHE A 134 3.78 2.57 -3.52
N SER A 135 3.74 1.55 -2.66
CA SER A 135 4.41 1.57 -1.34
C SER A 135 5.93 1.75 -1.46
N GLU A 136 6.55 1.10 -2.44
CA GLU A 136 7.97 1.26 -2.78
C GLU A 136 8.27 2.70 -3.25
N ALA A 137 7.41 3.27 -4.10
CA ALA A 137 7.56 4.65 -4.57
C ALA A 137 7.44 5.67 -3.43
N VAL A 138 6.46 5.53 -2.53
CA VAL A 138 6.31 6.40 -1.35
C VAL A 138 7.59 6.40 -0.51
N MET A 139 8.14 5.22 -0.23
CA MET A 139 9.39 5.10 0.52
C MET A 139 10.58 5.73 -0.22
N ALA A 140 10.67 5.52 -1.54
CA ALA A 140 11.72 6.10 -2.37
C ALA A 140 11.67 7.63 -2.35
N TYR A 141 10.50 8.24 -2.53
CA TYR A 141 10.34 9.69 -2.47
C TYR A 141 10.53 10.25 -1.07
N PHE A 142 10.04 9.57 -0.03
CA PHE A 142 10.33 9.93 1.36
C PHE A 142 11.84 10.01 1.61
N LYS A 143 12.60 9.02 1.12
CA LYS A 143 14.07 9.03 1.20
C LYS A 143 14.71 10.12 0.35
N PHE A 144 14.22 10.33 -0.87
CA PHE A 144 14.70 11.39 -1.75
C PHE A 144 14.55 12.78 -1.12
N HIS A 145 13.45 13.03 -0.41
CA HIS A 145 13.19 14.29 0.31
C HIS A 145 13.92 14.41 1.67
N GLY A 146 14.81 13.49 1.99
CA GLY A 146 15.65 13.53 3.20
C GLY A 146 15.06 12.84 4.43
N GLY A 147 14.06 11.98 4.25
CA GLY A 147 13.50 11.16 5.32
C GLY A 147 14.53 10.22 5.95
N LYS A 148 14.65 10.23 7.29
CA LYS A 148 15.65 9.45 8.04
C LYS A 148 15.18 8.05 8.36
#